data_AF-A0A8T4UF51-F1
#
_entry.id   AF-A0A8T4UF51-F1
#
_cell.length_a   1.000
_cell.length_b   1.000
_cell.length_c   1.000
_cell.angle_alpha   90.00
_cell.angle_beta   90.00
_cell.angle_gamma   90.00
#
_symmetry.space_group_name_H-M   'P 1'
#
loop_
_entity.id
_entity.type
_entity.pdbx_description
1 polymer ?
#
loop_
_entity_poly.entity_id
_entity_poly.type
_entity_poly.pdbx_seq_one_letter_code
_entity_poly.pdbx_strand_id
1 'polypeptide(L)'
;MARGQVSSQVATVILAVLLIAGISIVGMKWLGALSARGKTQALLGFQKQLTEDAAAAAAKHDRFSREQYPLPGVVERVCLVDNERRQEIQDSIAALNEPLLLDAVRTSADDSVFLFSDELERAFPLPKLSIPAYPHFACVRSEGAVELGLRGSQGKALLVTDLIASVKLAGVAATLHSSDGLMRLEVAAGSFLPPAGEDTLSVSILPGSGGQASDSYRLSPAGARFSPPAMLVIAYPPQLVGDCPASLTFTYTYDDGSSQDFASVQVDCVSHEAAFLIDAI
;
A
#
# COMPACT_ATOMS: atom_id res chain seq x y z
N MET A 1 37.96 8.19 66.29
CA MET A 1 37.35 7.14 65.41
C MET A 1 36.32 7.83 64.50
N ALA A 2 36.02 7.26 63.32
CA ALA A 2 35.03 7.73 62.33
C ALA A 2 35.49 8.63 61.15
N ARG A 3 36.61 8.30 60.48
CA ARG A 3 36.82 8.71 59.06
C ARG A 3 37.14 7.54 58.12
N GLY A 4 37.76 6.46 58.62
CA GLY A 4 38.06 5.25 57.82
C GLY A 4 36.88 4.31 57.55
N GLN A 5 35.80 4.37 58.34
CA GLN A 5 34.61 3.53 58.14
C GLN A 5 33.64 4.08 57.08
N VAL A 6 33.61 5.40 56.88
CA VAL A 6 32.74 6.04 55.87
C VAL A 6 33.29 5.82 54.46
N SER A 7 34.61 5.84 54.26
CA SER A 7 35.19 5.63 52.92
C SER A 7 35.05 4.19 52.43
N SER A 8 35.07 3.20 53.34
CA SER A 8 34.88 1.79 53.00
C SER A 8 33.46 1.51 52.51
N GLN A 9 32.43 2.04 53.20
CA GLN A 9 31.03 1.89 52.79
C GLN A 9 30.72 2.60 51.47
N VAL A 10 31.24 3.81 51.26
CA VAL A 10 31.04 4.55 50.01
C VAL A 10 31.68 3.80 48.82
N ALA A 11 32.87 3.23 49.00
CA ALA A 11 33.53 2.43 47.97
C ALA A 11 32.74 1.15 47.64
N THR A 12 32.11 0.51 48.63
CA THR A 12 31.28 -0.70 48.39
C THR A 12 30.02 -0.36 47.61
N VAL A 13 29.37 0.76 47.93
CA VAL A 13 28.16 1.22 47.22
C VAL A 13 28.48 1.59 45.77
N ILE A 14 29.58 2.31 45.52
CA ILE A 14 30.02 2.67 44.15
C ILE A 14 30.30 1.40 43.32
N LEU A 15 30.98 0.41 43.90
CA LEU A 15 31.27 -0.86 43.22
C LEU A 15 29.99 -1.64 42.91
N ALA A 16 29.03 -1.68 43.84
CA ALA A 16 27.75 -2.34 43.64
C ALA A 16 26.92 -1.67 42.51
N VAL A 17 26.90 -0.34 42.46
CA VAL A 17 26.24 0.43 41.39
C VAL A 17 26.90 0.16 40.04
N LEU A 18 28.24 0.10 39.98
CA LEU A 18 28.97 -0.22 38.75
C LEU A 18 28.71 -1.65 38.26
N LEU A 19 28.60 -2.62 39.19
CA LEU A 19 28.25 -4.00 38.86
C LEU A 19 26.83 -4.11 38.30
N ILE A 20 25.86 -3.47 38.95
CA ILE A 20 24.47 -3.45 38.48
C ILE A 20 24.40 -2.78 37.10
N ALA A 21 25.03 -1.61 36.93
CA ALA A 21 25.08 -0.91 35.65
C ALA A 21 25.73 -1.77 34.55
N GLY A 22 26.82 -2.47 34.85
CA GLY A 22 27.47 -3.40 33.92
C GLY A 22 26.56 -4.56 33.49
N ILE A 23 25.88 -5.19 34.45
CA ILE A 23 24.92 -6.29 34.18
C ILE A 23 23.74 -5.77 33.36
N SER A 24 23.22 -4.58 33.67
CA SER A 24 22.13 -3.96 32.91
C SER A 24 22.54 -3.65 31.48
N ILE A 25 23.73 -3.09 31.24
CA ILE A 25 24.24 -2.77 29.89
C ILE A 25 24.40 -4.05 29.07
N VAL A 26 24.97 -5.10 29.66
CA VAL A 26 25.13 -6.40 28.98
C VAL A 26 23.77 -7.05 28.72
N GLY A 27 22.86 -7.03 29.70
CA GLY A 27 21.51 -7.56 29.58
C GLY A 27 20.70 -6.88 28.48
N MET A 28 20.76 -5.55 28.38
CA MET A 28 20.10 -4.78 27.31
C MET A 28 20.66 -5.14 25.92
N LYS A 29 21.99 -5.29 25.79
CA LYS A 29 22.61 -5.74 24.52
C LYS A 29 22.20 -7.16 24.13
N TRP A 30 22.08 -8.06 25.11
CA TRP A 30 21.67 -9.44 24.86
C TRP A 30 20.21 -9.56 24.44
N LEU A 31 19.33 -8.79 25.08
CA LEU A 31 17.91 -8.70 24.70
C LEU A 31 17.74 -8.12 23.30
N GLY A 32 18.50 -7.06 22.95
CA GLY A 32 18.49 -6.49 21.60
C GLY A 32 19.00 -7.47 20.52
N ALA A 33 20.01 -8.29 20.83
CA ALA A 33 20.51 -9.31 19.91
C ALA A 33 19.49 -10.46 19.70
N LEU A 34 18.75 -10.83 20.75
CA LEU A 34 17.69 -11.84 20.67
C LEU A 34 16.49 -11.34 19.85
N SER A 35 16.03 -10.11 20.09
CA SER A 35 14.92 -9.53 19.32
C SER A 35 15.30 -9.37 17.84
N ALA A 36 16.52 -8.93 17.55
CA ALA A 36 17.03 -8.83 16.18
C ALA A 36 17.05 -10.20 15.47
N ARG A 37 17.52 -11.26 16.15
CA ARG A 37 17.48 -12.63 15.60
C ARG A 37 16.06 -13.11 15.32
N GLY A 38 15.12 -12.85 16.24
CA GLY A 38 13.71 -13.18 16.05
C GLY A 38 13.11 -12.47 14.83
N LYS A 39 13.39 -11.16 14.66
CA LYS A 39 12.99 -10.38 13.48
C LYS A 39 13.53 -10.99 12.19
N THR A 40 14.84 -11.24 12.12
CA THR A 40 15.45 -11.82 10.92
C THR A 40 14.86 -13.19 10.58
N GLN A 41 14.59 -14.02 11.58
CA GLN A 41 13.98 -15.33 11.38
C GLN A 41 12.54 -15.23 10.86
N ALA A 42 11.73 -14.30 11.39
CA ALA A 42 10.38 -14.05 10.91
C ALA A 42 10.36 -13.58 9.44
N LEU A 43 11.25 -12.63 9.08
CA LEU A 43 11.38 -12.14 7.71
C LEU A 43 11.86 -13.24 6.74
N LEU A 44 12.79 -14.10 7.18
CA LEU A 44 13.22 -15.27 6.40
C LEU A 44 12.09 -16.29 6.23
N GLY A 45 11.30 -16.50 7.28
CA GLY A 45 10.11 -17.36 7.25
C GLY A 45 9.09 -16.86 6.24
N PHE A 46 8.77 -15.57 6.27
CA PHE A 46 7.91 -14.90 5.29
C PHE A 46 8.43 -15.09 3.87
N GLN A 47 9.70 -14.74 3.60
CA GLN A 47 10.31 -14.88 2.28
C GLN A 47 10.20 -16.32 1.77
N LYS A 48 10.55 -17.29 2.62
CA LYS A 48 10.51 -18.71 2.27
C LYS A 48 9.07 -19.14 1.93
N GLN A 49 8.11 -18.84 2.80
CA GLN A 49 6.73 -19.25 2.64
C GLN A 49 6.11 -18.65 1.38
N LEU A 50 6.28 -17.34 1.17
CA LEU A 50 5.78 -16.66 -0.03
C LEU A 50 6.40 -17.24 -1.31
N THR A 51 7.69 -17.55 -1.30
CA THR A 51 8.38 -18.16 -2.45
C THR A 51 7.85 -19.57 -2.75
N GLU A 52 7.63 -20.37 -1.72
CA GLU A 52 7.09 -21.73 -1.84
C GLU A 52 5.65 -21.70 -2.36
N ASP A 53 4.81 -20.82 -1.83
CA ASP A 53 3.41 -20.69 -2.23
C ASP A 53 3.28 -20.13 -3.65
N ALA A 54 4.09 -19.14 -4.01
CA ALA A 54 4.15 -18.64 -5.39
C ALA A 54 4.58 -19.73 -6.37
N ALA A 55 5.62 -20.50 -6.03
CA ALA A 55 6.05 -21.62 -6.88
C ALA A 55 4.95 -22.70 -7.00
N ALA A 56 4.26 -23.01 -5.90
CA ALA A 56 3.15 -23.95 -5.88
C ALA A 56 1.94 -23.46 -6.67
N ALA A 57 1.62 -22.16 -6.60
CA ALA A 57 0.58 -21.52 -7.39
C ALA A 57 0.93 -21.55 -8.88
N ALA A 58 2.17 -21.17 -9.24
CA ALA A 58 2.65 -21.19 -10.62
C ALA A 58 2.55 -22.58 -11.29
N ALA A 59 2.66 -23.65 -10.52
CA ALA A 59 2.50 -25.03 -10.99
C ALA A 59 1.03 -25.47 -11.16
N LYS A 60 0.08 -24.76 -10.54
CA LYS A 60 -1.36 -25.11 -10.56
C LYS A 60 -2.11 -24.13 -11.47
N HIS A 61 -2.37 -24.53 -12.71
CA HIS A 61 -3.12 -23.71 -13.66
C HIS A 61 -4.50 -23.32 -13.13
N ASP A 62 -4.79 -22.01 -13.14
CA ASP A 62 -6.08 -21.39 -12.83
C ASP A 62 -6.68 -21.64 -11.44
N ARG A 63 -5.91 -22.24 -10.52
CA ARG A 63 -6.35 -22.39 -9.14
C ARG A 63 -5.97 -21.14 -8.34
N PHE A 64 -6.99 -20.49 -7.79
CA PHE A 64 -6.83 -19.42 -6.82
C PHE A 64 -6.60 -20.01 -5.42
N SER A 65 -5.61 -19.46 -4.72
CA SER A 65 -5.36 -19.67 -3.29
C SER A 65 -5.18 -18.33 -2.61
N ARG A 66 -5.83 -18.17 -1.46
CA ARG A 66 -5.71 -17.00 -0.61
C ARG A 66 -4.97 -17.43 0.63
N GLU A 67 -3.81 -16.85 0.85
CA GLU A 67 -2.90 -17.26 1.90
C GLU A 67 -2.62 -16.08 2.82
N GLN A 68 -2.49 -16.37 4.12
CA GLN A 68 -2.17 -15.38 5.14
C GLN A 68 -0.73 -15.58 5.60
N TYR A 69 0.06 -14.50 5.54
CA TYR A 69 1.47 -14.51 5.87
C TYR A 69 1.73 -13.69 7.13
N PRO A 70 2.20 -14.32 8.23
CA PRO A 70 2.56 -13.58 9.43
C PRO A 70 3.80 -12.72 9.17
N LEU A 71 3.78 -11.48 9.68
CA LEU A 71 4.87 -10.53 9.58
C LEU A 71 5.27 -10.06 10.98
N PRO A 72 6.56 -9.76 11.21
CA PRO A 72 6.94 -9.11 12.46
C PRO A 72 6.29 -7.73 12.51
N GLY A 73 5.72 -7.34 13.65
CA GLY A 73 4.94 -6.09 13.80
C GLY A 73 5.70 -4.77 13.57
N VAL A 74 6.96 -4.85 13.15
CA VAL A 74 7.75 -3.71 12.66
C VAL A 74 7.54 -3.45 11.16
N VAL A 75 7.10 -4.45 10.40
CA VAL A 75 6.76 -4.29 8.98
C VAL A 75 5.34 -3.79 8.90
N GLU A 76 5.18 -2.57 8.41
CA GLU A 76 3.88 -1.91 8.29
C GLU A 76 3.28 -2.10 6.91
N ARG A 77 4.12 -2.41 5.91
CA ARG A 77 3.68 -2.46 4.51
C ARG A 77 4.52 -3.44 3.69
N VAL A 78 3.84 -4.15 2.81
CA VAL A 78 4.44 -5.07 1.83
C VAL A 78 4.06 -4.61 0.44
N CYS A 79 5.04 -4.33 -0.40
CA CYS A 79 4.82 -3.98 -1.79
C CYS A 79 5.37 -5.09 -2.70
N LEU A 80 4.55 -5.53 -3.65
CA LEU A 80 4.92 -6.51 -4.68
C LEU A 80 4.94 -5.80 -6.03
N VAL A 81 5.95 -6.07 -6.86
CA VAL A 81 6.10 -5.46 -8.18
C VAL A 81 6.29 -6.52 -9.26
N ASP A 82 5.74 -6.29 -10.44
CA ASP A 82 6.06 -7.09 -11.63
C ASP A 82 7.39 -6.62 -12.24
N ASN A 83 8.45 -7.41 -12.02
CA ASN A 83 9.77 -7.10 -12.54
C ASN A 83 9.84 -6.96 -14.07
N GLU A 84 8.95 -7.64 -14.81
CA GLU A 84 8.93 -7.53 -16.28
C GLU A 84 8.32 -6.20 -16.76
N ARG A 85 7.58 -5.50 -15.88
CA ARG A 85 6.91 -4.22 -16.15
C ARG A 85 7.54 -3.05 -15.41
N ARG A 86 8.77 -3.20 -14.92
CA ARG A 86 9.49 -2.18 -14.12
C ARG A 86 9.52 -0.79 -14.73
N GLN A 87 9.75 -0.68 -16.02
CA GLN A 87 9.78 0.64 -16.68
C GLN A 87 8.40 1.30 -16.59
N GLU A 88 7.34 0.55 -16.86
CA GLU A 88 5.95 1.02 -16.75
C GLU A 88 5.60 1.42 -15.31
N ILE A 89 6.13 0.72 -14.30
CA ILE A 89 5.99 1.08 -12.88
C ILE A 89 6.72 2.40 -12.57
N GLN A 90 7.98 2.54 -13.01
CA GLN A 90 8.79 3.74 -12.75
C GLN A 90 8.22 5.00 -13.39
N ASP A 91 7.49 4.84 -14.49
CA ASP A 91 6.82 5.92 -15.22
C ASP A 91 5.38 6.14 -14.76
N SER A 92 4.84 5.31 -13.85
CA SER A 92 3.46 5.41 -13.35
C SER A 92 3.26 6.58 -12.38
N ILE A 93 2.10 7.23 -12.44
CA ILE A 93 1.76 8.28 -11.48
C ILE A 93 1.48 7.67 -10.10
N ALA A 94 0.87 6.48 -10.05
CA ALA A 94 0.70 5.73 -8.81
C ALA A 94 2.02 5.52 -8.04
N ALA A 95 3.13 5.22 -8.72
CA ALA A 95 4.42 5.05 -8.04
C ALA A 95 4.99 6.36 -7.47
N LEU A 96 4.59 7.54 -7.97
CA LEU A 96 5.01 8.82 -7.40
C LEU A 96 4.39 9.07 -6.02
N ASN A 97 3.21 8.48 -5.76
CA ASN A 97 2.58 8.47 -4.43
C ASN A 97 3.22 7.45 -3.48
N GLU A 98 4.16 6.65 -3.98
CA GLU A 98 4.89 5.62 -3.22
C GLU A 98 6.42 5.82 -3.32
N PRO A 99 6.98 6.91 -2.75
CA PRO A 99 8.37 7.32 -2.99
C PRO A 99 9.40 6.29 -2.52
N LEU A 100 9.15 5.61 -1.39
CA LEU A 100 10.03 4.56 -0.87
C LEU A 100 10.05 3.33 -1.81
N LEU A 101 8.90 2.97 -2.37
CA LEU A 101 8.82 1.89 -3.35
C LEU A 101 9.55 2.29 -4.63
N LEU A 102 9.31 3.50 -5.13
CA LEU A 102 9.91 3.98 -6.37
C LEU A 102 11.44 4.01 -6.28
N ASP A 103 11.99 4.45 -5.14
CA ASP A 103 13.44 4.42 -4.90
C ASP A 103 13.99 2.97 -4.84
N ALA A 104 13.28 2.07 -4.15
CA ALA A 104 13.66 0.66 -4.07
C ALA A 104 13.64 -0.05 -5.43
N VAL A 105 12.63 0.23 -6.26
CA VAL A 105 12.50 -0.31 -7.63
C VAL A 105 13.61 0.20 -8.55
N ARG A 106 14.06 1.45 -8.37
CA ARG A 106 15.17 2.03 -9.14
C ARG A 106 16.54 1.46 -8.74
N THR A 107 16.72 1.13 -7.46
CA THR A 107 18.03 0.72 -6.91
C THR A 107 18.27 -0.79 -6.93
N SER A 108 17.23 -1.62 -6.79
CA SER A 108 17.37 -3.08 -6.85
C SER A 108 16.78 -3.63 -8.14
N ALA A 109 17.59 -4.23 -9.02
CA ALA A 109 17.17 -4.73 -10.34
C ALA A 109 16.37 -6.04 -10.31
N ASP A 110 16.57 -6.87 -9.29
CA ASP A 110 16.08 -8.26 -9.26
C ASP A 110 14.96 -8.49 -8.23
N ASP A 111 14.81 -7.60 -7.25
CA ASP A 111 13.83 -7.77 -6.19
C ASP A 111 12.41 -7.46 -6.67
N SER A 112 11.43 -8.29 -6.29
CA SER A 112 10.01 -8.06 -6.62
C SER A 112 9.12 -7.92 -5.39
N VAL A 113 9.67 -8.12 -4.18
CA VAL A 113 8.96 -7.94 -2.92
C VAL A 113 9.78 -7.02 -2.02
N PHE A 114 9.13 -5.98 -1.53
CA PHE A 114 9.71 -4.95 -0.68
C PHE A 114 8.90 -4.83 0.61
N LEU A 115 9.60 -4.93 1.74
CA LEU A 115 9.03 -4.83 3.08
C LEU A 115 9.43 -3.49 3.68
N PHE A 116 8.44 -2.69 4.08
CA PHE A 116 8.62 -1.35 4.60
C PHE A 116 8.10 -1.22 6.03
N SER A 117 8.85 -0.46 6.81
CA SER A 117 8.39 0.22 8.02
C SER A 117 8.38 1.73 7.70
N ASP A 118 9.17 2.53 8.41
CA ASP A 118 9.57 3.89 8.02
C ASP A 118 10.66 3.88 6.92
N GLU A 119 11.40 2.77 6.80
CA GLU A 119 12.45 2.56 5.82
C GLU A 119 12.34 1.17 5.16
N LEU A 120 13.18 0.91 4.15
CA LEU A 120 13.25 -0.41 3.53
C LEU A 120 13.89 -1.41 4.50
N GLU A 121 13.08 -2.32 5.02
CA GLU A 121 13.52 -3.36 5.96
C GLU A 121 14.18 -4.53 5.25
N ARG A 122 13.60 -4.92 4.11
CA ARG A 122 14.09 -6.03 3.30
C ARG A 122 13.50 -5.99 1.90
N ALA A 123 14.31 -6.41 0.93
CA ALA A 123 13.87 -6.72 -0.41
C ALA A 123 14.34 -8.13 -0.79
N PHE A 124 13.58 -8.82 -1.63
CA PHE A 124 13.98 -10.11 -2.18
C PHE A 124 13.28 -10.42 -3.51
N PRO A 125 13.88 -11.29 -4.35
CA PRO A 125 13.26 -11.73 -5.58
C PRO A 125 12.18 -12.77 -5.29
N LEU A 126 10.99 -12.55 -5.86
CA LEU A 126 9.94 -13.55 -6.00
C LEU A 126 9.84 -13.92 -7.50
N PRO A 127 10.54 -14.97 -7.94
CA PRO A 127 10.60 -15.33 -9.35
C PRO A 127 9.22 -15.75 -9.86
N LYS A 128 8.93 -15.43 -11.11
CA LYS A 128 7.67 -15.79 -11.79
C LYS A 128 6.43 -15.14 -11.19
N LEU A 129 6.58 -14.07 -10.41
CA LEU A 129 5.47 -13.20 -10.07
C LEU A 129 5.03 -12.43 -11.33
N SER A 130 3.73 -12.29 -11.54
CA SER A 130 3.21 -11.31 -12.48
C SER A 130 1.99 -10.58 -11.92
N ILE A 131 1.92 -9.29 -12.19
CA ILE A 131 0.85 -8.38 -11.78
C ILE A 131 0.31 -7.78 -13.08
N PRO A 132 -0.64 -8.46 -13.75
CA PRO A 132 -0.95 -8.17 -15.15
C PRO A 132 -1.67 -6.84 -15.35
N ALA A 133 -2.34 -6.31 -14.33
CA ALA A 133 -2.98 -5.01 -14.46
C ALA A 133 -2.13 -3.89 -13.91
N TYR A 134 -2.33 -2.73 -14.51
CA TYR A 134 -1.76 -1.46 -14.10
C TYR A 134 -2.18 -1.10 -12.65
N PRO A 135 -1.28 -0.53 -11.82
CA PRO A 135 0.06 -0.04 -12.15
C PRO A 135 1.18 -1.10 -12.10
N HIS A 136 0.87 -2.40 -12.18
CA HIS A 136 1.82 -3.52 -12.13
C HIS A 136 2.57 -3.66 -10.80
N PHE A 137 2.08 -3.00 -9.76
CA PHE A 137 2.49 -3.22 -8.38
C PHE A 137 1.28 -3.18 -7.46
N ALA A 138 1.44 -3.71 -6.25
CA ALA A 138 0.44 -3.62 -5.20
C ALA A 138 1.13 -3.48 -3.83
N CYS A 139 0.66 -2.52 -3.03
CA CYS A 139 1.12 -2.33 -1.66
C CYS A 139 -0.02 -2.66 -0.70
N VAL A 140 0.27 -3.51 0.28
CA VAL A 140 -0.69 -3.94 1.31
C VAL A 140 -0.15 -3.54 2.67
N ARG A 141 -0.97 -2.85 3.47
CA ARG A 141 -0.65 -2.55 4.87
C ARG A 141 -0.73 -3.82 5.71
N SER A 142 0.13 -3.95 6.69
CA SER A 142 0.18 -5.08 7.62
C SER A 142 -0.18 -4.65 9.03
N GLU A 143 -1.06 -5.42 9.67
CA GLU A 143 -1.34 -5.36 11.11
C GLU A 143 -0.79 -6.62 11.81
N GLY A 144 0.44 -7.02 11.45
CA GLY A 144 1.09 -8.26 11.92
C GLY A 144 0.90 -9.48 11.02
N ALA A 145 0.07 -9.36 9.98
CA ALA A 145 0.00 -10.30 8.87
C ALA A 145 -0.40 -9.57 7.58
N VAL A 146 -0.22 -10.21 6.42
CA VAL A 146 -0.79 -9.80 5.14
C VAL A 146 -1.52 -10.97 4.51
N GLU A 147 -2.65 -10.69 3.85
CA GLU A 147 -3.39 -11.67 3.05
C GLU A 147 -3.09 -11.41 1.58
N LEU A 148 -2.65 -12.44 0.85
CA LEU A 148 -2.35 -12.33 -0.58
C LEU A 148 -3.11 -13.41 -1.35
N GLY A 149 -3.71 -13.00 -2.46
CA GLY A 149 -4.33 -13.91 -3.43
C GLY A 149 -3.33 -14.30 -4.53
N LEU A 150 -3.09 -15.59 -4.70
CA LEU A 150 -2.21 -16.13 -5.74
C LEU A 150 -3.00 -17.03 -6.69
N ARG A 151 -2.74 -16.92 -7.99
CA ARG A 151 -3.32 -17.80 -9.02
C ARG A 151 -2.25 -18.21 -10.02
N GLY A 152 -2.18 -19.50 -10.36
CA GLY A 152 -1.28 -19.94 -11.43
C GLY A 152 -1.79 -19.55 -12.82
N SER A 153 -0.94 -18.97 -13.65
CA SER A 153 -1.21 -18.77 -15.08
C SER A 153 0.08 -18.86 -15.89
N GLN A 154 0.08 -19.66 -16.95
CA GLN A 154 1.21 -19.82 -17.88
C GLN A 154 2.57 -20.08 -17.18
N GLY A 155 2.57 -20.84 -16.07
CA GLY A 155 3.78 -21.14 -15.31
C GLY A 155 4.31 -19.99 -14.44
N LYS A 156 3.50 -18.93 -14.24
CA LYS A 156 3.71 -17.81 -13.33
C LYS A 156 2.69 -17.80 -12.19
N ALA A 157 3.08 -17.24 -11.06
CA ALA A 157 2.17 -16.87 -9.99
C ALA A 157 1.63 -15.47 -10.28
N LEU A 158 0.35 -15.39 -10.62
CA LEU A 158 -0.35 -14.13 -10.70
C LEU A 158 -0.72 -13.69 -9.29
N LEU A 159 -0.32 -12.47 -8.94
CA LEU A 159 -0.94 -11.79 -7.81
C LEU A 159 -2.33 -11.37 -8.24
N VAL A 160 -3.34 -11.95 -7.59
CA VAL A 160 -4.72 -11.52 -7.75
C VAL A 160 -4.95 -10.45 -6.71
N THR A 161 -4.62 -9.22 -7.09
CA THR A 161 -5.18 -8.04 -6.43
C THR A 161 -6.57 -7.80 -7.02
N ASP A 162 -7.52 -7.35 -6.20
CA ASP A 162 -8.84 -6.92 -6.67
C ASP A 162 -8.67 -5.59 -7.41
N LEU A 163 -8.09 -5.65 -8.62
CA LEU A 163 -7.78 -4.50 -9.47
C LEU A 163 -9.03 -3.75 -9.90
N ILE A 164 -10.14 -4.49 -9.86
CA ILE A 164 -11.49 -3.95 -9.84
C ILE A 164 -11.96 -4.01 -8.40
N ALA A 165 -11.93 -2.88 -7.71
CA ALA A 165 -12.65 -2.78 -6.45
C ALA A 165 -14.13 -2.61 -6.77
N SER A 166 -15.00 -3.28 -6.01
CA SER A 166 -16.44 -3.17 -6.19
C SER A 166 -17.17 -3.12 -4.86
N VAL A 167 -18.32 -2.45 -4.86
CA VAL A 167 -19.19 -2.36 -3.69
C VAL A 167 -20.64 -2.42 -4.13
N LYS A 168 -21.43 -3.21 -3.40
CA LYS A 168 -22.87 -3.31 -3.62
C LYS A 168 -23.58 -2.18 -2.88
N LEU A 169 -24.20 -1.28 -3.63
CA LEU A 169 -24.91 -0.09 -3.16
C LEU A 169 -26.42 -0.34 -3.11
N ALA A 170 -26.85 -1.28 -2.27
CA ALA A 170 -28.27 -1.62 -2.07
C ALA A 170 -29.00 -0.58 -1.18
N GLY A 171 -28.91 0.71 -1.53
CA GLY A 171 -29.51 1.83 -0.78
C GLY A 171 -28.77 2.21 0.51
N VAL A 172 -27.61 1.62 0.79
CA VAL A 172 -26.76 1.92 1.93
C VAL A 172 -25.67 2.93 1.57
N ALA A 173 -25.13 3.63 2.57
CA ALA A 173 -23.92 4.41 2.39
C ALA A 173 -22.72 3.47 2.21
N ALA A 174 -21.79 3.81 1.33
CA ALA A 174 -20.57 3.06 1.18
C ALA A 174 -19.43 3.93 0.66
N THR A 175 -18.21 3.44 0.88
CA THR A 175 -16.99 4.01 0.31
C THR A 175 -16.35 2.95 -0.58
N LEU A 176 -16.16 3.30 -1.85
CA LEU A 176 -15.38 2.50 -2.80
C LEU A 176 -13.95 3.05 -2.81
N HIS A 177 -12.96 2.20 -2.60
CA HIS A 177 -11.54 2.54 -2.76
C HIS A 177 -11.03 1.91 -4.05
N SER A 178 -10.21 2.61 -4.83
CA SER A 178 -9.44 1.98 -5.89
C SER A 178 -8.43 0.99 -5.33
N SER A 179 -7.98 0.07 -6.18
CA SER A 179 -7.07 -1.01 -5.79
C SER A 179 -5.66 -0.55 -5.43
N ASP A 180 -5.26 0.64 -5.89
CA ASP A 180 -4.04 1.35 -5.49
C ASP A 180 -4.23 2.18 -4.20
N GLY A 181 -5.47 2.32 -3.71
CA GLY A 181 -5.82 3.14 -2.55
C GLY A 181 -5.74 4.66 -2.77
N LEU A 182 -5.46 5.13 -3.99
CA LEU A 182 -5.25 6.55 -4.29
C LEU A 182 -6.55 7.29 -4.66
N MET A 183 -7.61 6.56 -5.00
CA MET A 183 -8.94 7.11 -5.21
C MET A 183 -9.93 6.50 -4.23
N ARG A 184 -10.83 7.33 -3.72
CA ARG A 184 -12.02 6.87 -3.01
C ARG A 184 -13.26 7.62 -3.47
N LEU A 185 -14.37 6.91 -3.56
CA LEU A 185 -15.68 7.47 -3.84
C LEU A 185 -16.60 7.21 -2.65
N GLU A 186 -17.08 8.29 -2.03
CA GLU A 186 -18.04 8.24 -0.93
C GLU A 186 -19.45 8.45 -1.47
N VAL A 187 -20.30 7.47 -1.24
CA VAL A 187 -21.69 7.45 -1.70
C VAL A 187 -22.61 7.45 -0.49
N ALA A 188 -23.49 8.44 -0.41
CA ALA A 188 -24.48 8.54 0.66
C ALA A 188 -25.58 7.48 0.51
N ALA A 189 -26.20 7.11 1.63
CA ALA A 189 -27.31 6.16 1.62
C ALA A 189 -28.46 6.65 0.72
N GLY A 190 -28.91 5.79 -0.19
CA GLY A 190 -29.98 6.08 -1.14
C GLY A 190 -29.61 7.05 -2.27
N SER A 191 -28.34 7.49 -2.39
CA SER A 191 -27.96 8.44 -3.43
C SER A 191 -27.67 7.79 -4.78
N PHE A 192 -27.25 6.52 -4.79
CA PHE A 192 -26.92 5.79 -6.02
C PHE A 192 -28.16 5.42 -6.83
N LEU A 193 -28.19 5.88 -8.07
CA LEU A 193 -29.25 5.63 -9.05
C LEU A 193 -28.64 4.84 -10.23
N PRO A 194 -28.66 3.50 -10.17
CA PRO A 194 -28.01 2.68 -11.17
C PRO A 194 -28.79 2.62 -12.50
N PRO A 195 -28.09 2.51 -13.64
CA PRO A 195 -28.70 2.17 -14.91
C PRO A 195 -29.17 0.71 -14.83
N ALA A 196 -30.38 0.43 -15.33
CA ALA A 196 -30.94 -0.92 -15.45
C ALA A 196 -30.95 -1.78 -14.16
N GLY A 197 -30.87 -1.17 -12.97
CA GLY A 197 -30.90 -1.88 -11.69
C GLY A 197 -29.58 -2.55 -11.29
N GLU A 198 -28.46 -2.22 -11.96
CA GLU A 198 -27.12 -2.70 -11.59
C GLU A 198 -26.64 -2.04 -10.29
N ASP A 199 -26.91 -2.68 -9.15
CA ASP A 199 -26.62 -2.14 -7.81
C ASP A 199 -25.15 -2.25 -7.37
N THR A 200 -24.24 -2.61 -8.26
CA THR A 200 -22.81 -2.80 -7.95
C THR A 200 -21.98 -1.73 -8.64
N LEU A 201 -21.33 -0.89 -7.85
CA LEU A 201 -20.35 0.08 -8.34
C LEU A 201 -18.97 -0.57 -8.37
N SER A 202 -18.18 -0.28 -9.39
CA SER A 202 -16.78 -0.73 -9.46
C SER A 202 -15.85 0.29 -10.09
N VAL A 203 -14.55 0.18 -9.79
CA VAL A 203 -13.49 1.04 -10.33
C VAL A 203 -12.36 0.19 -10.89
N SER A 204 -11.85 0.57 -12.06
CA SER A 204 -10.56 0.10 -12.60
C SER A 204 -9.61 1.26 -12.87
N ILE A 205 -8.30 0.99 -12.79
CA ILE A 205 -7.24 1.99 -12.97
C ILE A 205 -6.66 1.85 -14.39
N LEU A 206 -6.45 2.99 -15.03
CA LEU A 206 -5.86 3.13 -16.36
C LEU A 206 -4.64 4.07 -16.27
N PRO A 207 -3.59 3.84 -17.07
CA PRO A 207 -2.43 4.73 -17.08
C PRO A 207 -2.83 6.18 -17.32
N GLY A 208 -2.30 7.09 -16.50
CA GLY A 208 -2.40 8.52 -16.75
C GLY A 208 -1.69 8.94 -18.04
N SER A 209 -2.12 10.07 -18.59
CA SER A 209 -1.46 10.72 -19.73
C SER A 209 -0.59 11.90 -19.27
N GLY A 210 0.41 12.27 -20.08
CA GLY A 210 1.34 13.35 -19.74
C GLY A 210 0.62 14.65 -19.40
N GLY A 211 0.93 15.23 -18.23
CA GLY A 211 0.31 16.45 -17.71
C GLY A 211 -0.80 16.23 -16.67
N GLN A 212 -1.17 14.97 -16.38
CA GLN A 212 -2.11 14.64 -15.32
C GLN A 212 -1.43 14.52 -13.95
N ALA A 213 -2.17 14.82 -12.90
CA ALA A 213 -1.73 14.69 -11.50
C ALA A 213 -2.21 13.40 -10.84
N SER A 214 -2.85 12.51 -11.60
CA SER A 214 -3.29 11.18 -11.15
C SER A 214 -3.34 10.23 -12.33
N ASP A 215 -3.42 8.94 -12.04
CA ASP A 215 -3.88 7.97 -13.03
C ASP A 215 -5.36 8.18 -13.36
N SER A 216 -5.81 7.56 -14.45
CA SER A 216 -7.19 7.64 -14.89
C SER A 216 -8.01 6.52 -14.24
N TYR A 217 -9.22 6.85 -13.77
CA TYR A 217 -10.12 5.89 -13.13
C TYR A 217 -11.36 5.68 -13.97
N ARG A 218 -11.70 4.42 -14.25
CA ARG A 218 -12.95 4.04 -14.94
C ARG A 218 -13.92 3.47 -13.93
N LEU A 219 -15.03 4.19 -13.71
CA LEU A 219 -16.13 3.77 -12.86
C LEU A 219 -17.21 3.06 -13.68
N SER A 220 -17.81 2.02 -13.10
CA SER A 220 -18.89 1.22 -13.69
C SER A 220 -20.00 1.01 -12.68
N PRO A 221 -21.27 0.93 -13.09
CA PRO A 221 -21.74 0.95 -14.47
C PRO A 221 -21.79 2.37 -15.05
N ALA A 222 -21.44 2.50 -16.34
CA ALA A 222 -21.55 3.76 -17.05
C ALA A 222 -23.02 4.20 -17.15
N GLY A 223 -23.27 5.50 -16.97
CA GLY A 223 -24.60 6.10 -16.93
C GLY A 223 -25.26 6.10 -15.54
N ALA A 224 -24.56 5.66 -14.49
CA ALA A 224 -25.08 5.78 -13.13
C ALA A 224 -25.10 7.23 -12.67
N ARG A 225 -26.06 7.55 -11.79
CA ARG A 225 -26.22 8.89 -11.21
C ARG A 225 -26.18 8.88 -9.70
N PHE A 226 -25.88 10.04 -9.12
CA PHE A 226 -25.83 10.26 -7.68
C PHE A 226 -26.73 11.44 -7.30
N SER A 227 -27.73 11.21 -6.45
CA SER A 227 -28.62 12.25 -5.93
C SER A 227 -28.90 12.02 -4.44
N PRO A 228 -28.22 12.73 -3.52
CA PRO A 228 -27.25 13.82 -3.76
C PRO A 228 -25.94 13.36 -4.41
N PRO A 229 -25.12 14.29 -4.97
CA PRO A 229 -23.82 13.98 -5.57
C PRO A 229 -22.91 13.17 -4.65
N ALA A 230 -22.11 12.29 -5.24
CA ALA A 230 -21.07 11.55 -4.54
C ALA A 230 -19.79 12.39 -4.40
N MET A 231 -19.01 12.12 -3.35
CA MET A 231 -17.71 12.75 -3.14
C MET A 231 -16.61 11.85 -3.70
N LEU A 232 -15.95 12.32 -4.75
CA LEU A 232 -14.76 11.70 -5.32
C LEU A 232 -13.52 12.35 -4.72
N VAL A 233 -12.63 11.56 -4.15
CA VAL A 233 -11.36 12.03 -3.60
C VAL A 233 -10.22 11.30 -4.29
N ILE A 234 -9.24 12.05 -4.79
CA ILE A 234 -8.08 11.53 -5.52
C ILE A 234 -6.81 12.11 -4.89
N ALA A 235 -5.87 11.24 -4.54
CA ALA A 235 -4.53 11.61 -4.10
C ALA A 235 -3.70 12.10 -5.29
N TYR A 236 -2.88 13.13 -5.06
CA TYR A 236 -1.98 13.68 -6.06
C TYR A 236 -0.53 13.71 -5.56
N PRO A 237 0.46 13.47 -6.43
CA PRO A 237 1.85 13.58 -6.06
C PRO A 237 2.25 15.07 -6.01
N PRO A 238 2.69 15.61 -4.86
CA PRO A 238 3.06 17.02 -4.73
C PRO A 238 4.23 17.41 -5.65
N GLN A 239 5.03 16.44 -6.11
CA GLN A 239 6.12 16.70 -7.05
C GLN A 239 5.63 17.13 -8.45
N LEU A 240 4.38 16.84 -8.82
CA LEU A 240 3.80 17.24 -10.11
C LEU A 240 3.00 18.54 -10.04
N VAL A 241 2.33 18.80 -8.93
CA VAL A 241 1.34 19.91 -8.79
C VAL A 241 1.70 20.93 -7.71
N GLY A 242 2.75 20.68 -6.92
CA GLY A 242 3.13 21.47 -5.75
C GLY A 242 2.48 20.97 -4.46
N ASP A 243 3.00 21.43 -3.32
CA ASP A 243 2.60 20.93 -2.00
C ASP A 243 1.15 21.27 -1.62
N CYS A 244 0.62 22.39 -2.12
CA CYS A 244 -0.71 22.88 -1.75
C CYS A 244 -1.32 23.74 -2.87
N PRO A 245 -1.78 23.13 -3.97
CA PRO A 245 -2.44 23.86 -5.06
C PRO A 245 -3.76 24.47 -4.57
N ALA A 246 -4.07 25.67 -5.05
CA ALA A 246 -5.31 26.36 -4.67
C ALA A 246 -6.57 25.62 -5.17
N SER A 247 -6.46 24.94 -6.32
CA SER A 247 -7.50 24.09 -6.88
C SER A 247 -6.86 23.11 -7.86
N LEU A 248 -7.50 21.95 -8.04
CA LEU A 248 -7.19 20.96 -9.06
C LEU A 248 -8.44 20.72 -9.91
N THR A 249 -8.23 20.27 -11.14
CA THR A 249 -9.31 19.97 -12.09
C THR A 249 -9.45 18.47 -12.25
N PHE A 250 -10.68 17.97 -12.10
CA PHE A 250 -11.07 16.63 -12.50
C PHE A 250 -11.69 16.68 -13.89
N THR A 251 -11.12 15.93 -14.83
CA THR A 251 -11.65 15.81 -16.19
C THR A 251 -12.37 14.48 -16.33
N TYR A 252 -13.69 14.53 -16.49
CA TYR A 252 -14.51 13.37 -16.85
C TYR A 252 -14.52 13.22 -18.37
N THR A 253 -14.24 12.02 -18.89
CA THR A 253 -14.27 11.72 -20.33
C THR A 253 -15.40 10.74 -20.63
N TYR A 254 -16.32 11.14 -21.50
CA TYR A 254 -17.43 10.33 -21.96
C TYR A 254 -16.98 9.29 -22.99
N ASP A 255 -17.78 8.24 -23.20
CA ASP A 255 -17.51 7.19 -24.18
C ASP A 255 -17.42 7.71 -25.64
N ASP A 256 -18.04 8.86 -25.93
CA ASP A 256 -17.95 9.54 -27.23
C ASP A 256 -16.66 10.36 -27.42
N GLY A 257 -15.79 10.37 -26.41
CA GLY A 257 -14.52 11.11 -26.38
C GLY A 257 -14.66 12.59 -26.00
N SER A 258 -15.88 13.09 -25.73
CA SER A 258 -16.05 14.41 -25.14
C SER A 258 -15.59 14.43 -23.68
N SER A 259 -15.29 15.61 -23.15
CA SER A 259 -14.85 15.75 -21.76
C SER A 259 -15.48 16.95 -21.07
N GLN A 260 -15.61 16.84 -19.75
CA GLN A 260 -16.09 17.89 -18.87
C GLN A 260 -15.16 18.04 -17.67
N ASP A 261 -14.84 19.30 -17.35
CA ASP A 261 -13.96 19.65 -16.25
C ASP A 261 -14.74 20.10 -15.01
N PHE A 262 -14.30 19.64 -13.85
CA PHE A 262 -14.84 19.98 -12.54
C PHE A 262 -13.71 20.51 -11.66
N ALA A 263 -13.90 21.68 -11.07
CA ALA A 263 -12.96 22.22 -10.09
C ALA A 263 -13.09 21.47 -8.76
N SER A 264 -11.97 21.29 -8.06
CA SER A 264 -11.97 20.71 -6.72
C SER A 264 -12.80 21.56 -5.75
N VAL A 265 -13.60 20.90 -4.92
CA VAL A 265 -14.35 21.55 -3.83
C VAL A 265 -13.51 21.70 -2.57
N GLN A 266 -12.48 20.87 -2.44
CA GLN A 266 -11.51 20.91 -1.35
C GLN A 266 -10.17 20.35 -1.83
N VAL A 267 -9.08 20.90 -1.30
CA VAL A 267 -7.73 20.33 -1.40
C VAL A 267 -7.21 20.18 0.02
N ASP A 268 -6.86 18.95 0.41
CA ASP A 268 -6.15 18.65 1.66
C ASP A 268 -4.66 18.53 1.34
N CYS A 269 -3.88 19.48 1.87
CA CYS A 269 -2.44 19.55 1.63
C CYS A 269 -1.62 18.70 2.61
N VAL A 270 -2.25 18.11 3.63
CA VAL A 270 -1.60 17.19 4.56
C VAL A 270 -1.63 15.77 4.02
N SER A 271 -2.78 15.34 3.50
CA SER A 271 -2.92 14.04 2.83
C SER A 271 -2.62 14.09 1.33
N HIS A 272 -2.40 15.29 0.77
CA HIS A 272 -2.27 15.52 -0.67
C HIS A 272 -3.43 14.93 -1.47
N GLU A 273 -4.66 15.22 -1.02
CA GLU A 273 -5.90 14.77 -1.64
C GLU A 273 -6.69 15.95 -2.20
N ALA A 274 -7.36 15.75 -3.33
CA ALA A 274 -8.35 16.68 -3.86
C ALA A 274 -9.72 16.02 -3.94
N ALA A 275 -10.74 16.75 -3.51
CA ALA A 275 -12.11 16.30 -3.47
C ALA A 275 -12.96 17.00 -4.54
N PHE A 276 -13.90 16.25 -5.12
CA PHE A 276 -14.77 16.66 -6.21
C PHE A 276 -16.18 16.14 -5.95
N LEU A 277 -17.20 16.89 -6.34
CA LEU A 277 -18.57 16.42 -6.34
C LEU A 277 -18.93 15.92 -7.74
N ILE A 278 -19.38 14.66 -7.83
CA ILE A 278 -19.83 14.06 -9.08
C ILE A 278 -21.29 13.62 -8.96
N ASP A 279 -22.09 13.94 -9.96
CA ASP A 279 -23.53 13.61 -10.03
C ASP A 279 -23.83 12.48 -11.03
N ALA A 280 -22.86 12.12 -11.87
CA ALA A 280 -22.94 11.01 -12.81
C ALA A 280 -21.56 10.41 -13.11
N ILE A 281 -21.57 9.16 -13.57
CA ILE A 281 -20.41 8.43 -14.11
C ILE A 281 -20.78 7.67 -15.37
#